data_AF-E7RY48-F1
#
_entry.id   AF-E7RY48-F1
#
_cell.length_a   1.000
_cell.length_b   1.000
_cell.length_c   1.000
_cell.angle_alpha   90.00
_cell.angle_beta   90.00
_cell.angle_gamma   90.00
#
_symmetry.space_group_name_H-M   'P 1'
#
loop_
_entity.id
_entity.type
_entity.pdbx_description
1 polymer ?
#
loop_
_entity_poly.entity_id
_entity_poly.type
_entity_poly.pdbx_seq_one_letter_code
_entity_poly.pdbx_strand_id
1 'polypeptide(L)'
;MSRPSGWKAKAERKRQKGKGGAGKTRSARFLLLERAMAALDTPQVETGMGAGAHQGVAFAGTVPLLRIEGLSLRTPDGRPLLQDVQLEASAGEWVLLDGESGIGKSTLLRTVAGLWPWYEGNFRLDTARVLFVPQRPYLPQDSLRAVLCYPQWGHGDDDRLKAALAQVGLARLQDSLDQVQNWGRVLSGGEQQRISLARVLLVRPQALFLDEATGQLDPQSAAAMVRLLQQALPGALCVAISHQPEVKALFTRRAVLAAAADAP
;
A
#
# COMPACT_ATOMS: atom_id res chain seq x y z
N MET A 1 -25.81 -71.13 -18.69
CA MET A 1 -24.50 -70.67 -18.16
C MET A 1 -24.19 -69.28 -18.70
N SER A 2 -24.23 -68.26 -17.84
CA SER A 2 -23.64 -66.93 -18.10
C SER A 2 -23.58 -66.12 -16.80
N ARG A 3 -22.65 -65.16 -16.79
CA ARG A 3 -21.81 -64.69 -15.66
C ARG A 3 -22.50 -63.74 -14.66
N PRO A 4 -21.89 -63.52 -13.46
CA PRO A 4 -22.53 -62.87 -12.32
C PRO A 4 -22.35 -61.34 -12.26
N SER A 5 -23.32 -60.74 -11.56
CA SER A 5 -23.66 -59.35 -11.31
C SER A 5 -22.74 -58.62 -10.31
N GLY A 6 -21.56 -58.21 -10.76
CA GLY A 6 -20.56 -57.51 -9.93
C GLY A 6 -20.41 -55.99 -10.12
N TRP A 7 -21.34 -55.29 -10.79
CA TRP A 7 -21.13 -53.89 -11.22
C TRP A 7 -22.01 -52.82 -10.56
N LYS A 8 -22.98 -53.17 -9.70
CA LYS A 8 -23.83 -52.17 -9.01
C LYS A 8 -23.45 -51.86 -7.56
N ALA A 9 -22.49 -52.55 -6.94
CA ALA A 9 -22.10 -52.31 -5.55
C ALA A 9 -20.85 -51.40 -5.35
N LYS A 10 -20.21 -50.94 -6.43
CA LYS A 10 -19.04 -50.03 -6.37
C LYS A 10 -19.36 -48.55 -6.65
N ALA A 11 -20.59 -48.23 -7.06
CA ALA A 11 -21.00 -46.85 -7.38
C ALA A 11 -21.59 -46.08 -6.19
N GLU A 12 -22.14 -46.76 -5.17
CA GLU A 12 -22.75 -46.10 -4.00
C GLU A 12 -21.76 -45.76 -2.88
N ARG A 13 -20.60 -46.44 -2.80
CA ARG A 13 -19.59 -46.22 -1.74
C ARG A 13 -18.55 -45.14 -2.05
N LYS A 14 -18.69 -44.42 -3.17
CA LYS A 14 -17.85 -43.27 -3.55
C LYS A 14 -18.55 -41.91 -3.35
N ARG A 15 -19.70 -41.90 -2.66
CA ARG A 15 -20.47 -40.68 -2.30
C ARG A 15 -20.35 -40.28 -0.81
N GLN A 16 -19.38 -40.86 -0.10
CA GLN A 16 -19.12 -40.60 1.32
C GLN A 16 -17.61 -40.52 1.63
N LYS A 17 -16.83 -39.85 0.78
CA LYS A 17 -15.47 -39.38 1.11
C LYS A 17 -15.22 -38.07 0.35
N GLY A 18 -15.62 -36.95 0.95
CA GLY A 18 -15.51 -35.63 0.34
C GLY A 18 -16.04 -34.50 1.23
N LYS A 19 -15.85 -34.60 2.55
CA LYS A 19 -16.01 -33.46 3.48
C LYS A 19 -14.74 -33.36 4.30
N GLY A 20 -13.83 -32.56 3.76
CA GLY A 20 -12.55 -32.17 4.32
C GLY A 20 -12.07 -31.02 3.46
N GLY A 21 -12.82 -29.92 3.49
CA GLY A 21 -12.51 -28.71 2.74
C GLY A 21 -11.12 -28.25 3.13
N ALA A 22 -10.21 -28.35 2.16
CA ALA A 22 -8.82 -27.97 2.30
C ALA A 22 -8.71 -26.56 2.88
N GLY A 23 -8.27 -26.48 4.14
CA GLY A 23 -7.60 -25.29 4.65
C GLY A 23 -6.37 -25.09 3.79
N LYS A 24 -6.50 -24.27 2.73
CA LYS A 24 -5.37 -23.89 1.89
C LYS A 24 -4.42 -23.10 2.78
N THR A 25 -3.31 -23.75 3.10
CA THR A 25 -2.12 -23.15 3.71
C THR A 25 -1.83 -21.84 2.99
N ARG A 26 -2.10 -20.72 3.66
CA ARG A 26 -1.74 -19.38 3.19
C ARG A 26 -0.22 -19.37 3.01
N SER A 27 0.26 -18.97 1.83
CA SER A 27 1.71 -18.93 1.54
C SER A 27 2.44 -18.09 2.58
N ALA A 28 3.63 -18.51 3.03
CA ALA A 28 4.42 -17.82 4.06
C ALA A 28 4.69 -16.33 3.70
N ARG A 29 4.80 -16.03 2.40
CA ARG A 29 4.97 -14.66 1.87
C ARG A 29 3.70 -13.79 2.01
N PHE A 30 2.52 -14.42 2.07
CA PHE A 30 1.21 -13.78 2.26
C PHE A 30 0.93 -13.50 3.74
N LEU A 31 1.34 -14.39 4.65
CA LEU A 31 1.30 -14.12 6.09
C LEU A 31 2.22 -12.97 6.51
N LEU A 32 3.35 -12.79 5.81
CA LEU A 32 4.32 -11.73 6.13
C LEU A 32 3.75 -10.33 5.85
N LEU A 33 2.96 -10.18 4.77
CA LEU A 33 2.32 -8.92 4.43
C LEU A 33 1.17 -8.59 5.40
N GLU A 34 0.33 -9.57 5.75
CA GLU A 34 -0.69 -9.36 6.79
C GLU A 34 -0.06 -9.03 8.14
N ARG A 35 1.03 -9.70 8.52
CA ARG A 35 1.76 -9.41 9.77
C ARG A 35 2.44 -8.05 9.74
N ALA A 36 3.04 -7.64 8.63
CA ALA A 36 3.66 -6.32 8.49
C ALA A 36 2.61 -5.20 8.55
N MET A 37 1.43 -5.40 7.95
CA MET A 37 0.33 -4.44 7.99
C MET A 37 -0.44 -4.44 9.31
N ALA A 38 -0.55 -5.59 10.00
CA ALA A 38 -1.16 -5.70 11.34
C ALA A 38 -0.21 -5.32 12.49
N ALA A 39 1.11 -5.37 12.29
CA ALA A 39 2.10 -4.90 13.27
C ALA A 39 2.09 -3.37 13.44
N LEU A 40 1.41 -2.63 12.56
CA LEU A 40 1.17 -1.19 12.71
C LEU A 40 0.17 -0.86 13.84
N ASP A 41 -0.54 -1.86 14.39
CA ASP A 41 -1.51 -1.68 15.49
C ASP A 41 -0.90 -1.90 16.89
N THR A 42 0.38 -2.24 17.00
CA THR A 42 1.07 -2.28 18.30
C THR A 42 1.72 -0.94 18.63
N PRO A 43 1.37 -0.28 19.76
CA PRO A 43 2.05 0.94 20.18
C PRO A 43 3.53 0.60 20.42
N GLN A 44 4.43 1.19 19.63
CA GLN A 44 5.86 1.01 19.79
C GLN A 44 6.37 1.95 20.88
N VAL A 45 7.03 1.34 21.87
CA VAL A 45 7.69 1.98 23.00
C VAL A 45 8.85 2.85 22.50
N GLU A 46 8.91 4.08 23.01
CA GLU A 46 10.01 5.02 22.81
C GLU A 46 11.34 4.42 23.25
N THR A 47 12.30 4.30 22.34
CA THR A 47 13.72 4.16 22.69
C THR A 47 14.43 5.44 22.31
N GLY A 48 14.79 6.21 23.35
CA GLY A 48 15.45 7.50 23.23
C GLY A 48 16.96 7.44 23.03
N MET A 49 17.42 8.61 22.55
CA MET A 49 18.70 9.29 22.75
C MET A 49 19.97 8.82 22.03
N GLY A 50 20.44 9.72 21.18
CA GLY A 50 21.84 9.96 20.82
C GLY A 50 21.96 11.32 20.15
N ALA A 51 22.24 12.37 20.92
CA ALA A 51 22.41 13.73 20.43
C ALA A 51 23.79 13.89 19.76
N GLY A 52 23.80 14.25 18.48
CA GLY A 52 24.99 14.68 17.75
C GLY A 52 24.62 15.92 16.93
N ALA A 53 25.18 17.07 17.30
CA ALA A 53 24.92 18.35 16.65
C ALA A 53 25.66 18.43 15.30
N HIS A 54 24.92 18.54 14.21
CA HIS A 54 25.47 18.99 12.93
C HIS A 54 24.56 20.06 12.32
N GLN A 55 25.15 21.24 12.14
CA GLN A 55 24.54 22.44 11.56
C GLN A 55 24.28 22.22 10.07
N GLY A 56 23.00 22.04 9.72
CA GLY A 56 22.49 22.13 8.35
C GLY A 56 21.68 23.42 8.20
N VAL A 57 21.91 24.13 7.09
CA VAL A 57 21.35 25.43 6.74
C VAL A 57 19.83 25.47 6.96
N ALA A 58 19.41 26.32 7.91
CA ALA A 58 18.02 26.51 8.28
C ALA A 58 17.26 27.25 7.16
N PHE A 59 16.38 26.54 6.47
CA PHE A 59 15.24 27.17 5.81
C PHE A 59 14.20 27.51 6.89
N ALA A 60 13.93 28.80 7.07
CA ALA A 60 12.89 29.28 7.97
C ALA A 60 11.51 28.81 7.50
N GLY A 61 10.74 28.10 8.35
CA GLY A 61 9.28 28.17 8.26
C GLY A 61 8.43 26.99 8.72
N THR A 62 8.88 25.73 8.63
CA THR A 62 8.07 24.57 9.07
C THR A 62 8.96 23.38 9.41
N VAL A 63 8.71 22.72 10.54
CA VAL A 63 9.37 21.46 10.89
C VAL A 63 8.97 20.39 9.85
N PRO A 64 9.92 19.71 9.20
CA PRO A 64 9.60 18.70 8.18
C PRO A 64 8.86 17.52 8.83
N LEU A 65 7.77 17.09 8.19
CA LEU A 65 6.98 15.94 8.64
C LEU A 65 7.74 14.63 8.40
N LEU A 66 8.46 14.54 7.28
CA LEU A 66 9.39 13.45 6.95
C LEU A 66 10.80 14.02 6.81
N ARG A 67 11.76 13.41 7.49
CA ARG A 67 13.19 13.69 7.34
C ARG A 67 13.95 12.37 7.23
N ILE A 68 14.77 12.25 6.20
CA ILE A 68 15.63 11.11 5.90
C ILE A 68 17.06 11.65 5.84
N GLU A 69 17.95 11.07 6.66
CA GLU A 69 19.35 11.48 6.82
C GLU A 69 20.25 10.25 6.65
N GLY A 70 20.92 10.15 5.50
CA GLY A 70 21.93 9.14 5.21
C GLY A 70 21.39 7.71 5.09
N LEU A 71 20.13 7.56 4.64
CA LEU A 71 19.47 6.26 4.64
C LEU A 71 19.98 5.37 3.51
N SER A 72 20.50 4.21 3.86
CA SER A 72 20.98 3.20 2.92
C SER A 72 20.14 1.94 3.03
N LEU A 73 19.66 1.40 1.90
CA LEU A 73 18.73 0.28 1.86
C LEU A 73 19.37 -0.95 1.26
N ARG A 74 19.07 -2.11 1.83
CA ARG A 74 19.51 -3.41 1.32
C ARG A 74 18.32 -4.33 1.08
N THR A 75 18.52 -5.30 0.20
CA THR A 75 17.63 -6.46 0.10
C THR A 75 17.83 -7.39 1.31
N PRO A 76 16.93 -8.36 1.56
CA PRO A 76 17.09 -9.31 2.68
C PRO A 76 18.33 -10.21 2.53
N ASP A 77 18.78 -10.44 1.28
CA ASP A 77 20.03 -11.11 0.93
C ASP A 77 21.28 -10.21 1.04
N GLY A 78 21.13 -8.96 1.51
CA GLY A 78 22.23 -8.04 1.81
C GLY A 78 22.74 -7.18 0.64
N ARG A 79 22.20 -7.37 -0.57
CA ARG A 79 22.55 -6.60 -1.76
C ARG A 79 22.09 -5.14 -1.62
N PRO A 80 22.95 -4.15 -1.90
CA PRO A 80 22.58 -2.75 -1.79
C PRO A 80 21.54 -2.36 -2.84
N LEU A 81 20.63 -1.45 -2.48
CA LEU A 81 19.61 -0.87 -3.38
C LEU A 81 19.83 0.64 -3.55
N LEU A 82 19.76 1.36 -2.43
CA LEU A 82 20.01 2.81 -2.34
C LEU A 82 21.09 3.06 -1.30
N GLN A 83 21.88 4.10 -1.49
CA GLN A 83 22.92 4.55 -0.55
C GLN A 83 22.74 6.04 -0.28
N ASP A 84 22.97 6.45 0.97
CA ASP A 84 23.03 7.85 1.41
C ASP A 84 21.83 8.70 0.93
N VAL A 85 20.61 8.18 1.07
CA VAL A 85 19.41 8.92 0.67
C VAL A 85 19.16 10.07 1.64
N GLN A 86 19.00 11.26 1.06
CA GLN A 86 18.66 12.50 1.76
C GLN A 86 17.31 12.99 1.26
N LEU A 87 16.35 13.22 2.17
CA LEU A 87 15.03 13.75 1.81
C LEU A 87 14.37 14.43 3.01
N GLU A 88 13.95 15.67 2.83
CA GLU A 88 13.05 16.34 3.76
C GLU A 88 11.73 16.64 3.06
N ALA A 89 10.60 16.46 3.72
CA ALA A 89 9.31 16.84 3.17
C ALA A 89 8.32 17.30 4.26
N SER A 90 7.57 18.34 3.95
CA SER A 90 6.64 18.99 4.87
C SER A 90 5.18 18.60 4.58
N ALA A 91 4.30 18.83 5.56
CA ALA A 91 2.86 18.67 5.36
C ALA A 91 2.37 19.56 4.19
N GLY A 92 1.46 19.03 3.38
CA GLY A 92 0.96 19.67 2.17
C GLY A 92 1.84 19.51 0.93
N GLU A 93 3.05 18.96 1.06
CA GLU A 93 3.89 18.68 -0.11
C GLU A 93 3.51 17.36 -0.78
N TRP A 94 3.53 17.37 -2.12
CA TRP A 94 3.37 16.18 -2.95
C TRP A 94 4.67 15.95 -3.71
N VAL A 95 5.40 14.91 -3.29
CA VAL A 95 6.75 14.59 -3.78
C VAL A 95 6.69 13.34 -4.65
N LEU A 96 7.20 13.43 -5.87
CA LEU A 96 7.43 12.26 -6.71
C LEU A 96 8.85 11.71 -6.49
N LEU A 97 8.96 10.43 -6.15
CA LEU A 97 10.22 9.70 -6.22
C LEU A 97 10.47 9.27 -7.65
N ASP A 98 11.52 9.81 -8.27
CA ASP A 98 11.93 9.48 -9.62
C ASP A 98 13.25 8.72 -9.62
N GLY A 99 13.53 8.00 -10.70
CA GLY A 99 14.73 7.18 -10.86
C GLY A 99 14.44 5.86 -11.57
N GLU A 100 15.49 5.14 -11.94
CA GLU A 100 15.39 3.91 -12.73
C GLU A 100 14.55 2.82 -12.04
N SER A 101 13.98 1.91 -12.84
CA SER A 101 13.22 0.78 -12.29
C SER A 101 14.18 -0.17 -11.54
N GLY A 102 13.75 -0.69 -10.39
CA GLY A 102 14.54 -1.64 -9.61
C GLY A 102 15.56 -1.06 -8.62
N ILE A 103 15.83 0.26 -8.63
CA ILE A 103 16.79 0.88 -7.71
C ILE A 103 16.37 0.87 -6.23
N GLY A 104 15.13 0.49 -5.91
CA GLY A 104 14.65 0.42 -4.53
C GLY A 104 13.68 1.52 -4.08
N LYS A 105 13.06 2.28 -5.00
CA LYS A 105 12.04 3.32 -4.67
C LYS A 105 10.91 2.77 -3.79
N SER A 106 10.32 1.65 -4.17
CA SER A 106 9.26 1.00 -3.38
C SER A 106 9.77 0.49 -2.04
N THR A 107 11.05 0.10 -1.96
CA THR A 107 11.70 -0.28 -0.70
C THR A 107 11.85 0.94 0.21
N LEU A 108 12.25 2.09 -0.32
CA LEU A 108 12.31 3.34 0.44
C LEU A 108 10.96 3.71 1.04
N LEU A 109 9.88 3.67 0.25
CA LEU A 109 8.54 3.93 0.76
C LEU A 109 8.14 2.95 1.87
N ARG A 110 8.48 1.66 1.73
CA ARG A 110 8.21 0.66 2.77
C ARG A 110 9.03 0.90 4.03
N THR A 111 10.29 1.33 3.91
CA THR A 111 11.14 1.66 5.06
C THR A 111 10.54 2.81 5.86
N VAL A 112 10.21 3.92 5.22
CA VAL A 112 9.65 5.10 5.92
C VAL A 112 8.23 4.86 6.46
N ALA A 113 7.51 3.88 5.91
CA ALA A 113 6.23 3.40 6.44
C ALA A 113 6.38 2.35 7.56
N GLY A 114 7.60 2.00 7.98
CA GLY A 114 7.87 1.03 9.05
C GLY A 114 7.78 -0.45 8.64
N LEU A 115 7.69 -0.74 7.33
CA LEU A 115 7.44 -2.07 6.78
C LEU A 115 8.71 -2.80 6.28
N TRP A 116 9.86 -2.12 6.24
CA TRP A 116 11.12 -2.68 5.75
C TRP A 116 12.27 -2.44 6.74
N PRO A 117 12.76 -3.48 7.44
CA PRO A 117 13.78 -3.34 8.49
C PRO A 117 15.24 -3.39 8.02
N TRP A 118 15.52 -3.68 6.74
CA TRP A 118 16.90 -3.83 6.25
C TRP A 118 17.46 -2.50 5.72
N TYR A 119 17.84 -1.62 6.66
CA TYR A 119 18.43 -0.32 6.36
C TYR A 119 19.49 0.10 7.39
N GLU A 120 20.34 1.04 6.99
CA GLU A 120 21.29 1.79 7.82
C GLU A 120 20.98 3.29 7.69
N GLY A 121 21.39 4.10 8.67
CA GLY A 121 21.09 5.53 8.72
C GLY A 121 19.78 5.84 9.45
N ASN A 122 19.33 7.09 9.37
CA ASN A 122 18.27 7.61 10.22
C ASN A 122 17.13 8.21 9.39
N PHE A 123 15.90 8.03 9.87
CA PHE A 123 14.75 8.78 9.37
C PHE A 123 13.77 9.07 10.50
N ARG A 124 12.93 10.09 10.29
CA ARG A 124 11.89 10.50 11.22
C ARG A 124 10.63 10.83 10.44
N LEU A 125 9.49 10.31 10.91
CA LEU A 125 8.16 10.63 10.41
C LEU A 125 7.29 11.08 11.59
N ASP A 126 6.99 12.37 11.67
CA ASP A 126 6.33 13.00 12.82
C ASP A 126 4.79 12.84 12.79
N THR A 127 4.31 11.64 12.47
CA THR A 127 2.88 11.33 12.54
C THR A 127 2.64 9.83 12.61
N ALA A 128 1.63 9.43 13.40
CA ALA A 128 1.09 8.08 13.38
C ALA A 128 -0.04 7.90 12.35
N ARG A 129 -0.54 8.97 11.72
CA ARG A 129 -1.64 8.93 10.74
C ARG A 129 -1.10 8.69 9.32
N VAL A 130 -0.56 7.50 9.13
CA VAL A 130 0.10 7.07 7.89
C VAL A 130 -0.79 6.11 7.12
N LEU A 131 -0.83 6.23 5.80
CA LEU A 131 -1.41 5.20 4.93
C LEU A 131 -0.45 4.86 3.79
N PHE A 132 -0.12 3.58 3.65
CA PHE A 132 0.66 3.04 2.55
C PHE A 132 -0.26 2.32 1.55
N VAL A 133 -0.21 2.73 0.28
CA VAL A 133 -0.98 2.14 -0.81
C VAL A 133 -0.02 1.40 -1.75
N PRO A 134 0.02 0.05 -1.71
CA PRO A 134 0.91 -0.74 -2.54
C PRO A 134 0.47 -0.77 -4.01
N GLN A 135 1.42 -1.10 -4.90
CA GLN A 135 1.17 -1.32 -6.34
C GLN A 135 0.10 -2.39 -6.57
N ARG A 136 0.13 -3.46 -5.77
CA ARG A 136 -0.86 -4.55 -5.78
C ARG A 136 -1.78 -4.41 -4.57
N PRO A 137 -3.05 -4.00 -4.77
CA PRO A 137 -4.03 -3.89 -3.70
C PRO A 137 -4.22 -5.20 -2.92
N TYR A 138 -4.34 -5.08 -1.60
CA TYR A 138 -4.86 -6.16 -0.76
C TYR A 138 -6.36 -5.96 -0.52
N LEU A 139 -7.17 -6.89 -1.00
CA LEU A 139 -8.62 -6.94 -0.76
C LEU A 139 -8.96 -8.25 -0.04
N PRO A 140 -9.25 -8.23 1.28
CA PRO A 140 -9.64 -9.43 2.00
C PRO A 140 -10.97 -9.98 1.47
N GLN A 141 -11.21 -11.28 1.72
CA GLN A 141 -12.52 -11.87 1.48
C GLN A 141 -13.46 -11.46 2.63
N ASP A 142 -14.22 -10.40 2.41
CA ASP A 142 -15.11 -9.79 3.40
C ASP A 142 -16.22 -8.99 2.69
N SER A 143 -17.09 -8.34 3.47
CA SER A 143 -17.99 -7.29 3.01
C SER A 143 -17.21 -6.17 2.30
N LEU A 144 -17.81 -5.56 1.27
CA LEU A 144 -17.20 -4.40 0.63
C LEU A 144 -16.95 -3.26 1.62
N ARG A 145 -17.82 -3.11 2.62
CA ARG A 145 -17.67 -2.20 3.76
C ARG A 145 -16.36 -2.45 4.50
N ALA A 146 -16.11 -3.68 4.93
CA ALA A 146 -14.86 -4.04 5.63
C ALA A 146 -13.64 -3.81 4.73
N VAL A 147 -13.75 -4.15 3.44
CA VAL A 147 -12.70 -3.88 2.45
C VAL A 147 -12.41 -2.37 2.32
N LEU A 148 -13.43 -1.51 2.32
CA LEU A 148 -13.28 -0.05 2.23
C LEU A 148 -12.77 0.59 3.52
N CYS A 149 -13.12 0.04 4.68
CA CYS A 149 -12.69 0.59 5.97
C CYS A 149 -11.25 0.19 6.32
N TYR A 150 -10.74 -0.92 5.77
CA TYR A 150 -9.37 -1.38 6.00
C TYR A 150 -8.30 -0.27 5.75
N PRO A 151 -7.29 -0.12 6.64
CA PRO A 151 -6.98 -0.96 7.80
C PRO A 151 -7.82 -0.69 9.05
N GLN A 152 -8.59 0.39 9.08
CA GLN A 152 -9.43 0.71 10.23
C GLN A 152 -10.61 -0.27 10.32
N TRP A 153 -10.82 -0.85 11.49
CA TRP A 153 -11.98 -1.72 11.74
C TRP A 153 -13.15 -0.90 12.29
N GLY A 154 -14.33 -1.08 11.70
CA GLY A 154 -15.55 -0.39 12.10
C GLY A 154 -16.59 -0.33 10.99
N HIS A 155 -17.80 0.09 11.33
CA HIS A 155 -18.85 0.37 10.36
C HIS A 155 -18.70 1.82 9.89
N GLY A 156 -17.99 2.02 8.78
CA GLY A 156 -17.99 3.32 8.10
C GLY A 156 -19.43 3.71 7.76
N ASP A 157 -19.73 5.01 7.90
CA ASP A 157 -21.03 5.58 7.55
C ASP A 157 -21.39 5.29 6.08
N ASP A 158 -22.61 4.84 5.82
CA ASP A 158 -23.08 4.41 4.50
C ASP A 158 -22.92 5.51 3.46
N ASP A 159 -23.36 6.72 3.78
CA ASP A 159 -23.32 7.85 2.86
C ASP A 159 -21.87 8.21 2.53
N ARG A 160 -20.98 8.21 3.52
CA ARG A 160 -19.55 8.42 3.31
C ARG A 160 -18.92 7.33 2.44
N LEU A 161 -19.25 6.05 2.64
CA LEU A 161 -18.73 4.94 1.83
C LEU A 161 -19.24 5.02 0.38
N LYS A 162 -20.53 5.30 0.20
CA LYS A 162 -21.15 5.45 -1.12
C LYS A 162 -20.58 6.64 -1.88
N ALA A 163 -20.38 7.77 -1.20
CA ALA A 163 -19.75 8.96 -1.75
C ALA A 163 -18.29 8.69 -2.15
N ALA A 164 -17.52 7.95 -1.35
CA ALA A 164 -16.14 7.58 -1.72
C ALA A 164 -16.11 6.68 -2.96
N LEU A 165 -17.00 5.67 -3.04
CA LEU A 165 -17.17 4.84 -4.23
C LEU A 165 -17.54 5.66 -5.47
N ALA A 166 -18.47 6.61 -5.35
CA ALA A 166 -18.85 7.48 -6.45
C ALA A 166 -17.66 8.32 -6.97
N GLN A 167 -16.90 8.94 -6.06
CA GLN A 167 -15.75 9.78 -6.40
C GLN A 167 -14.67 9.03 -7.18
N VAL A 168 -14.47 7.74 -6.89
CA VAL A 168 -13.49 6.90 -7.62
C VAL A 168 -14.09 6.20 -8.85
N GLY A 169 -15.33 6.49 -9.23
CA GLY A 169 -15.99 5.91 -10.40
C GLY A 169 -16.57 4.51 -10.20
N LEU A 170 -16.83 4.12 -8.95
CA LEU A 170 -17.36 2.81 -8.55
C LEU A 170 -18.78 2.89 -7.96
N ALA A 171 -19.58 3.88 -8.37
CA ALA A 171 -20.95 4.06 -7.91
C ALA A 171 -21.84 2.80 -8.06
N ARG A 172 -21.56 1.96 -9.07
CA ARG A 172 -22.25 0.67 -9.28
C ARG A 172 -22.12 -0.33 -8.12
N LEU A 173 -21.21 -0.10 -7.18
CA LEU A 173 -20.96 -0.98 -6.02
C LEU A 173 -21.66 -0.49 -4.74
N GLN A 174 -22.37 0.63 -4.77
CA GLN A 174 -22.98 1.25 -3.59
C GLN A 174 -24.03 0.36 -2.90
N ASP A 175 -24.73 -0.47 -3.66
CA ASP A 175 -25.72 -1.42 -3.11
C ASP A 175 -25.09 -2.74 -2.65
N SER A 176 -23.76 -2.87 -2.77
CA SER A 176 -23.01 -4.08 -2.44
C SER A 176 -22.17 -3.94 -1.16
N LEU A 177 -22.37 -2.87 -0.37
CA LEU A 177 -21.55 -2.60 0.82
C LEU A 177 -21.45 -3.80 1.76
N ASP A 178 -22.58 -4.46 2.05
CA ASP A 178 -22.62 -5.57 3.00
C ASP A 178 -22.49 -6.95 2.32
N GLN A 179 -22.25 -6.99 1.01
CA GLN A 179 -22.02 -8.25 0.30
C GLN A 179 -20.62 -8.79 0.59
N VAL A 180 -20.55 -9.98 1.15
CA VAL A 180 -19.30 -10.70 1.42
C VAL A 180 -18.85 -11.44 0.17
N GLN A 181 -17.70 -11.06 -0.39
CA GLN A 181 -17.16 -11.66 -1.61
C GLN A 181 -15.63 -11.72 -1.59
N ASN A 182 -15.05 -12.47 -2.53
CA ASN A 182 -13.63 -12.34 -2.85
C ASN A 182 -13.45 -11.20 -3.88
N TRP A 183 -13.46 -9.96 -3.40
CA TRP A 183 -13.41 -8.77 -4.24
C TRP A 183 -12.17 -8.70 -5.13
N GLY A 184 -11.04 -9.26 -4.69
CA GLY A 184 -9.82 -9.37 -5.50
C GLY A 184 -9.93 -10.29 -6.72
N ARG A 185 -10.98 -11.13 -6.81
CA ARG A 185 -11.30 -11.94 -8.00
C ARG A 185 -12.43 -11.37 -8.84
N VAL A 186 -13.30 -10.59 -8.21
CA VAL A 186 -14.52 -10.03 -8.84
C VAL A 186 -14.19 -8.73 -9.57
N LEU A 187 -13.35 -7.89 -8.97
CA LEU A 187 -12.97 -6.59 -9.51
C LEU A 187 -11.80 -6.73 -10.49
N SER A 188 -11.83 -5.96 -11.57
CA SER A 188 -10.67 -5.77 -12.43
C SER A 188 -9.53 -5.07 -11.67
N GLY A 189 -8.29 -5.22 -12.13
CA GLY A 189 -7.14 -4.64 -11.44
C GLY A 189 -7.20 -3.11 -11.27
N GLY A 190 -7.74 -2.39 -12.27
CA GLY A 190 -8.00 -0.95 -12.16
C GLY A 190 -9.07 -0.60 -11.12
N GLU A 191 -10.12 -1.42 -10.98
CA GLU A 191 -11.13 -1.26 -9.93
C GLU A 191 -10.57 -1.57 -8.54
N GLN A 192 -9.70 -2.57 -8.42
CA GLN A 192 -9.00 -2.86 -7.16
C GLN A 192 -8.11 -1.69 -6.71
N GLN A 193 -7.44 -1.02 -7.65
CA GLN A 193 -6.69 0.20 -7.37
C GLN A 193 -7.62 1.34 -6.97
N ARG A 194 -8.73 1.55 -7.67
CA ARG A 194 -9.76 2.55 -7.29
C ARG A 194 -10.32 2.30 -5.89
N ILE A 195 -10.54 1.06 -5.46
CA ILE A 195 -10.90 0.73 -4.06
C ILE A 195 -9.80 1.19 -3.09
N SER A 196 -8.53 0.98 -3.43
CA SER A 196 -7.42 1.45 -2.59
C SER A 196 -7.36 2.98 -2.50
N LEU A 197 -7.69 3.69 -3.58
CA LEU A 197 -7.79 5.16 -3.57
C LEU A 197 -9.03 5.64 -2.81
N ALA A 198 -10.14 4.91 -2.84
CA ALA A 198 -11.31 5.19 -2.00
C ALA A 198 -10.95 5.10 -0.50
N ARG A 199 -10.10 4.13 -0.09
CA ARG A 199 -9.57 4.06 1.28
C ARG A 199 -8.83 5.34 1.67
N VAL A 200 -8.08 5.94 0.75
CA VAL A 200 -7.37 7.21 1.02
C VAL A 200 -8.37 8.33 1.33
N LEU A 201 -9.46 8.44 0.55
CA LEU A 201 -10.53 9.43 0.77
C LEU A 201 -11.27 9.23 2.11
N LEU A 202 -11.39 7.97 2.53
CA LEU A 202 -12.03 7.59 3.78
C LEU A 202 -11.11 7.84 4.98
N VAL A 203 -9.86 7.38 4.93
CA VAL A 203 -8.90 7.49 6.04
C VAL A 203 -8.43 8.93 6.27
N ARG A 204 -8.22 9.69 5.18
CA ARG A 204 -7.62 11.05 5.21
C ARG A 204 -6.33 11.14 6.05
N PRO A 205 -5.26 10.42 5.65
CA PRO A 205 -4.00 10.38 6.39
C PRO A 205 -3.27 11.73 6.39
N GLN A 206 -2.36 11.93 7.34
CA GLN A 206 -1.41 13.06 7.31
C GLN A 206 -0.18 12.76 6.45
N ALA A 207 0.22 11.49 6.36
CA ALA A 207 1.27 11.02 5.46
C ALA A 207 0.74 9.89 4.57
N LEU A 208 0.81 10.09 3.25
CA LEU A 208 0.35 9.15 2.23
C LEU A 208 1.53 8.67 1.40
N PHE A 209 1.68 7.35 1.29
CA PHE A 209 2.70 6.73 0.46
C PHE A 209 2.04 5.95 -0.68
N LEU A 210 2.28 6.34 -1.93
CA LEU A 210 1.68 5.71 -3.11
C LEU A 210 2.76 4.99 -3.93
N ASP A 211 2.76 3.67 -3.90
CA ASP A 211 3.70 2.83 -4.66
C ASP A 211 3.04 2.38 -5.97
N GLU A 212 3.14 3.17 -7.04
CA GLU A 212 2.50 2.87 -8.34
C GLU A 212 0.98 2.56 -8.25
N ALA A 213 0.30 3.23 -7.31
CA ALA A 213 -1.09 2.96 -6.94
C ALA A 213 -2.13 3.19 -8.06
N THR A 214 -1.73 3.79 -9.18
CA THR A 214 -2.58 4.05 -10.36
C THR A 214 -2.15 3.29 -11.62
N GLY A 215 -1.14 2.40 -11.52
CA GLY A 215 -0.49 1.80 -12.69
C GLY A 215 -1.37 0.88 -13.56
N GLN A 216 -2.56 0.47 -13.10
CA GLN A 216 -3.53 -0.31 -13.87
C GLN A 216 -4.69 0.52 -14.43
N LEU A 217 -4.66 1.85 -14.23
CA LEU A 217 -5.63 2.77 -14.81
C LEU A 217 -5.09 3.32 -16.13
N ASP A 218 -5.98 3.68 -17.05
CA ASP A 218 -5.60 4.47 -18.21
C ASP A 218 -5.02 5.83 -17.76
N PRO A 219 -4.17 6.48 -18.59
CA PRO A 219 -3.43 7.66 -18.16
C PRO A 219 -4.30 8.84 -17.69
N GLN A 220 -5.45 9.05 -18.34
CA GLN A 220 -6.35 10.14 -17.98
C GLN A 220 -7.06 9.86 -16.65
N SER A 221 -7.57 8.64 -16.48
CA SER A 221 -8.13 8.20 -15.21
C SER A 221 -7.13 8.25 -14.06
N ALA A 222 -5.89 7.81 -14.29
CA ALA A 222 -4.82 7.87 -13.29
C ALA A 222 -4.57 9.30 -12.82
N ALA A 223 -4.39 10.23 -13.76
CA ALA A 223 -4.21 11.65 -13.44
C ALA A 223 -5.44 12.25 -12.73
N ALA A 224 -6.66 11.89 -13.13
CA ALA A 224 -7.88 12.33 -12.47
C ALA A 224 -7.95 11.85 -11.01
N MET A 225 -7.58 10.60 -10.73
CA MET A 225 -7.55 10.09 -9.36
C MET A 225 -6.50 10.78 -8.50
N VAL A 226 -5.29 11.05 -9.03
CA VAL A 226 -4.28 11.79 -8.27
C VAL A 226 -4.73 13.22 -7.97
N ARG A 227 -5.34 13.92 -8.94
CA ARG A 227 -5.92 15.27 -8.71
C ARG A 227 -7.01 15.25 -7.65
N LEU A 228 -7.89 14.25 -7.68
CA LEU A 228 -8.93 14.07 -6.67
C LEU A 228 -8.32 13.94 -5.27
N LEU A 229 -7.25 13.15 -5.12
CA LEU A 229 -6.57 13.02 -3.82
C LEU A 229 -5.86 14.31 -3.39
N GLN A 230 -5.22 15.04 -4.31
CA GLN A 230 -4.62 16.36 -4.04
C GLN A 230 -5.65 17.36 -3.50
N GLN A 231 -6.84 17.39 -4.11
CA GLN A 231 -7.94 18.25 -3.69
C GLN A 231 -8.54 17.83 -2.36
N ALA A 232 -8.66 16.52 -2.11
CA ALA A 232 -9.23 15.99 -0.87
C ALA A 232 -8.27 16.10 0.33
N LEU A 233 -6.96 16.19 0.09
CA LEU A 233 -5.91 16.15 1.11
C LEU A 233 -4.88 17.31 0.96
N PRO A 234 -5.31 18.58 0.97
CA PRO A 234 -4.41 19.71 0.72
C PRO A 234 -3.31 19.89 1.78
N GLY A 235 -3.53 19.37 3.00
CA GLY A 235 -2.57 19.43 4.10
C GLY A 235 -1.76 18.15 4.32
N ALA A 236 -1.99 17.08 3.55
CA ALA A 236 -1.25 15.84 3.71
C ALA A 236 0.09 15.90 2.98
N LEU A 237 1.13 15.31 3.57
CA LEU A 237 2.33 14.93 2.83
C LEU A 237 1.99 13.72 1.96
N CYS A 238 2.27 13.77 0.66
CA CYS A 238 2.22 12.61 -0.21
C CYS A 238 3.60 12.35 -0.81
N VAL A 239 4.11 11.12 -0.68
CA VAL A 239 5.30 10.66 -1.40
C VAL A 239 4.89 9.51 -2.33
N ALA A 240 5.06 9.71 -3.64
CA ALA A 240 4.51 8.82 -4.65
C ALA A 240 5.58 8.31 -5.62
N ILE A 241 5.35 7.12 -6.17
CA ILE A 241 6.07 6.56 -7.31
C ILE A 241 5.08 6.40 -8.46
N SER A 242 5.45 6.87 -9.64
CA SER A 242 4.68 6.63 -10.87
C SER A 242 5.58 6.66 -12.10
N HIS A 243 5.24 5.80 -13.07
CA HIS A 243 5.85 5.77 -14.40
C HIS A 243 4.97 6.43 -15.47
N GLN A 244 3.74 6.84 -15.13
CA GLN A 244 2.78 7.43 -16.06
C GLN A 244 3.07 8.94 -16.23
N PRO A 245 3.41 9.42 -17.45
CA PRO A 245 3.79 10.83 -17.68
C PRO A 245 2.77 11.85 -17.16
N GLU A 246 1.48 11.58 -17.38
CA GLU A 246 0.35 12.43 -16.98
C GLU A 246 0.25 12.57 -15.46
N VAL A 247 0.58 11.49 -14.73
CA VAL A 247 0.66 11.52 -13.27
C VAL A 247 1.91 12.26 -12.83
N LYS A 248 3.08 11.98 -13.43
CA LYS A 248 4.35 12.67 -13.11
C LYS A 248 4.26 14.19 -13.32
N ALA A 249 3.45 14.65 -14.27
CA ALA A 249 3.22 16.07 -14.55
C ALA A 249 2.45 16.81 -13.43
N LEU A 250 1.76 16.09 -12.53
CA LEU A 250 1.01 16.69 -11.41
C LEU A 250 1.89 17.01 -10.19
N PHE A 251 3.14 16.56 -10.19
CA PHE A 251 4.07 16.76 -9.09
C PHE A 251 5.05 17.88 -9.42
N THR A 252 4.98 18.97 -8.66
CA THR A 252 5.90 20.12 -8.78
C THR A 252 7.24 19.85 -8.10
N ARG A 253 7.27 18.93 -7.12
CA ARG A 253 8.48 18.52 -6.41
C ARG A 253 8.86 17.09 -6.76
N ARG A 254 10.14 16.88 -7.10
CA ARG A 254 10.69 15.56 -7.44
C ARG A 254 11.96 15.31 -6.63
N ALA A 255 12.08 14.10 -6.08
CA ALA A 255 13.32 13.61 -5.49
C ALA A 255 13.86 12.53 -6.43
N VAL A 256 15.00 12.82 -7.07
CA VAL A 256 15.65 11.88 -8.00
C VAL A 256 16.58 10.99 -7.20
N LEU A 257 16.33 9.69 -7.26
CA LEU A 257 17.14 8.68 -6.58
C LEU A 257 18.09 8.04 -7.59
N ALA A 258 19.32 7.79 -7.13
CA ALA A 258 20.33 7.04 -7.87
C ALA A 258 20.53 5.66 -7.22
N ALA A 259 20.90 4.68 -8.04
CA ALA A 259 21.29 3.38 -7.52
C ALA A 259 22.52 3.50 -6.63
N ALA A 260 22.62 2.62 -5.64
CA ALA A 260 23.88 2.35 -4.96
C ALA A 260 24.98 2.07 -6.01
N ALA A 261 26.14 2.73 -5.89
CA ALA A 261 27.28 2.33 -6.70
C ALA A 261 27.65 0.88 -6.33
N ASP A 262 27.93 0.05 -7.34
CA ASP A 262 28.51 -1.27 -7.09
C ASP A 262 29.81 -1.04 -6.31
N ALA A 263 29.88 -1.63 -5.11
CA ALA A 263 31.12 -1.61 -4.34
C ALA A 263 32.19 -2.34 -5.19
N PRO A 264 33.39 -1.76 -5.34
CA PRO A 264 34.48 -2.37 -6.11
C PRO A 264 34.94 -3.72 -5.55
#